data_AF-A0A392N0Y9-F1
#
_entry.id   AF-A0A392N0Y9-F1
#
_cell.length_a   1.000
_cell.length_b   1.000
_cell.length_c   1.000
_cell.angle_alpha   90.00
_cell.angle_beta   90.00
_cell.angle_gamma   90.00
#
_symmetry.space_group_name_H-M   'P 1'
#
loop_
_entity.id
_entity.type
_entity.pdbx_description
1 polymer ?
#
loop_
_entity_poly.entity_id
_entity_poly.type
_entity_poly.pdbx_seq_one_letter_code
_entity_poly.pdbx_strand_id
1 'polypeptide(L)'
;MPGHEKEKTEALGEVLNGDRLVSAPYELRFRKEKDSKVVCKKTLTREEVTLFREAVKKDYYFQMYYDDLPIWGFIGTVDKEGKTDPSEYKYFLYKHIQFDVLYNKDRVIEISARMDPHSVVDLTEDKEVDVEFFYTVKWKETDIPFEKRMEKYSQSSSLPHHLEIHWFSIINSCVTVLLLTGFLATILMRVLKNDFM
;
A
#
# COMPACT_ATOMS: atom_id res chain seq x y z
N MET A 1 -9.55 -15.36 -2.47
CA MET A 1 -8.90 -16.70 -2.43
C MET A 1 -9.57 -17.48 -1.30
N PRO A 2 -10.09 -18.71 -1.46
CA PRO A 2 -10.62 -19.45 -0.34
C PRO A 2 -9.58 -20.46 0.14
N GLY A 3 -8.79 -20.06 1.11
CA GLY A 3 -7.88 -20.92 1.86
C GLY A 3 -7.56 -20.20 3.15
N HIS A 4 -7.86 -20.82 4.29
CA HIS A 4 -7.74 -20.25 5.64
C HIS A 4 -6.53 -19.32 5.77
N GLU A 5 -6.80 -18.02 5.76
CA GLU A 5 -5.80 -17.00 6.03
C GLU A 5 -5.32 -17.21 7.46
N LYS A 6 -4.03 -17.53 7.62
CA LYS A 6 -3.43 -17.63 8.95
C LYS A 6 -3.24 -16.20 9.44
N GLU A 7 -4.15 -15.77 10.30
CA GLU A 7 -4.02 -14.52 11.06
C GLU A 7 -2.69 -14.51 11.79
N LYS A 8 -1.96 -13.40 11.69
CA LYS A 8 -0.71 -13.19 12.43
C LYS A 8 -1.08 -12.87 13.88
N THR A 9 -0.32 -13.37 14.84
CA THR A 9 -0.41 -12.88 16.22
C THR A 9 0.13 -11.45 16.25
N GLU A 10 -0.75 -10.49 16.51
CA GLU A 10 -0.43 -9.07 16.48
C GLU A 10 0.28 -8.60 17.74
N ALA A 11 1.25 -7.70 17.59
CA ALA A 11 1.89 -7.00 18.68
C ALA A 11 0.97 -5.88 19.22
N LEU A 12 1.14 -5.47 20.48
CA LEU A 12 0.31 -4.43 21.12
C LEU A 12 0.22 -3.13 20.30
N GLY A 13 1.30 -2.73 19.62
CA GLY A 13 1.30 -1.57 18.74
C GLY A 13 0.47 -1.75 17.46
N GLU A 14 0.45 -2.95 16.88
CA GLU A 14 -0.35 -3.30 15.69
C GLU A 14 -1.84 -3.29 16.04
N VAL A 15 -2.20 -3.80 17.22
CA VAL A 15 -3.59 -3.78 17.73
C VAL A 15 -4.10 -2.35 17.94
N LEU A 16 -3.25 -1.47 18.49
CA LEU A 16 -3.63 -0.06 18.74
C LEU A 16 -3.77 0.75 17.45
N ASN A 17 -2.99 0.42 16.42
CA ASN A 17 -3.15 1.00 15.08
C ASN A 17 -4.38 0.44 14.34
N GLY A 18 -4.94 -0.68 14.81
CA GLY A 18 -6.06 -1.36 14.17
C GLY A 18 -5.66 -2.13 12.91
N ASP A 19 -4.39 -2.48 12.78
CA ASP A 19 -3.91 -3.31 11.67
C ASP A 19 -4.49 -4.72 11.80
N ARG A 20 -4.86 -5.33 10.66
CA ARG A 20 -5.26 -6.75 10.58
C ARG A 20 -4.35 -7.47 9.59
N LEU A 21 -3.26 -8.03 10.09
CA LEU A 21 -2.24 -8.64 9.23
C LEU A 21 -2.52 -10.12 8.95
N VAL A 22 -2.55 -10.47 7.66
CA VAL A 22 -2.73 -11.85 7.20
C VAL A 22 -1.46 -12.35 6.51
N SER A 23 -1.22 -13.66 6.62
CA SER A 23 -0.07 -14.29 5.98
C SER A 23 -0.25 -14.36 4.47
N ALA A 24 0.64 -13.71 3.71
CA ALA A 24 0.64 -13.78 2.26
C ALA A 24 1.20 -15.13 1.75
N PRO A 25 0.79 -15.62 0.56
CA PRO A 25 1.19 -16.92 0.04
C PRO A 25 2.64 -16.97 -0.53
N TYR A 26 3.43 -15.92 -0.29
CA TYR A 26 4.81 -15.80 -0.79
C TYR A 26 5.81 -16.28 0.27
N GLU A 27 6.49 -17.38 -0.01
CA GLU A 27 7.54 -17.89 0.88
C GLU A 27 8.90 -17.32 0.51
N LEU A 28 9.38 -16.34 1.27
CA LEU A 28 10.72 -15.79 1.16
C LEU A 28 11.57 -16.38 2.30
N ARG A 29 12.52 -17.26 1.96
CA ARG A 29 13.48 -17.81 2.92
C ARG A 29 14.81 -17.08 2.76
N PHE A 30 15.45 -16.74 3.87
CA PHE A 30 16.68 -15.96 3.88
C PHE A 30 17.76 -16.58 2.98
N ARG A 31 18.32 -15.78 2.07
CA ARG A 31 19.33 -16.20 1.07
C ARG A 31 18.94 -17.42 0.23
N LYS A 32 17.64 -17.66 0.04
CA LYS A 32 17.12 -18.67 -0.88
C LYS A 32 16.43 -17.96 -2.04
N GLU A 33 17.15 -17.90 -3.15
CA GLU A 33 16.60 -17.41 -4.42
C GLU A 33 15.57 -18.39 -4.96
N LYS A 34 14.62 -17.83 -5.69
CA LYS A 34 13.56 -18.57 -6.38
C LYS A 34 13.32 -17.89 -7.71
N ASP A 35 13.41 -18.65 -8.79
CA ASP A 35 13.04 -18.17 -10.12
C ASP A 35 11.63 -18.67 -10.46
N SER A 36 10.72 -17.73 -10.69
CA SER A 36 9.38 -17.98 -11.24
C SER A 36 8.59 -19.08 -10.53
N LYS A 37 8.50 -19.02 -9.19
CA LYS A 37 7.66 -19.94 -8.42
C LYS A 37 6.19 -19.56 -8.59
N VAL A 38 5.37 -20.51 -9.03
CA VAL A 38 3.92 -20.34 -9.13
C VAL A 38 3.31 -20.21 -7.73
N VAL A 39 2.46 -19.20 -7.53
CA VAL A 39 1.69 -18.95 -6.32
C VAL A 39 0.34 -19.65 -6.42
N CYS A 40 -0.42 -19.31 -7.46
CA CYS A 40 -1.72 -19.88 -7.72
C CYS A 40 -2.12 -19.71 -9.19
N LYS A 41 -3.03 -20.58 -9.62
CA LYS A 41 -3.78 -20.45 -10.87
C LYS A 41 -5.21 -20.10 -10.51
N LYS A 42 -5.78 -19.12 -11.20
CA LYS A 42 -7.15 -18.71 -10.97
C LYS A 42 -7.78 -18.23 -12.27
N THR A 43 -8.98 -18.71 -12.54
CA THR A 43 -9.89 -18.13 -13.54
C THR A 43 -10.62 -16.97 -12.88
N LEU A 44 -10.36 -15.74 -13.33
CA LEU A 44 -11.07 -14.55 -12.87
C LEU A 44 -12.45 -14.53 -13.52
N THR A 45 -13.51 -14.39 -12.70
CA THR A 45 -14.86 -14.21 -13.22
C THR A 45 -15.02 -12.82 -13.83
N ARG A 46 -16.09 -12.57 -14.58
CA ARG A 46 -16.35 -11.25 -15.19
C ARG A 46 -16.43 -10.15 -14.13
N GLU A 47 -17.08 -10.43 -13.01
CA GLU A 47 -17.19 -9.50 -11.88
C GLU A 47 -15.83 -9.19 -11.27
N GLU A 48 -14.96 -10.20 -11.12
CA GLU A 48 -13.61 -10.03 -10.61
C GLU A 48 -12.73 -9.24 -11.59
N VAL A 49 -12.88 -9.47 -12.90
CA VAL A 49 -12.18 -8.70 -13.93
C VAL A 49 -12.60 -7.23 -13.89
N THR A 50 -13.90 -6.93 -13.78
CA THR A 50 -14.37 -5.55 -13.61
C THR A 50 -13.82 -4.93 -12.32
N LEU A 51 -13.81 -5.68 -11.21
CA LEU A 51 -13.26 -5.21 -9.93
C LEU A 51 -11.77 -4.87 -10.05
N PHE A 52 -10.97 -5.76 -10.62
CA PHE A 52 -9.54 -5.51 -10.84
C PHE A 52 -9.30 -4.36 -11.81
N ARG A 53 -10.10 -4.24 -12.88
CA ARG A 53 -10.00 -3.12 -13.82
C ARG A 53 -10.23 -1.78 -13.12
N GLU A 54 -11.26 -1.68 -12.29
CA GLU A 54 -11.54 -0.46 -11.54
C GLU A 54 -10.47 -0.16 -10.48
N ALA A 55 -9.88 -1.19 -9.87
CA ALA A 55 -8.75 -1.03 -8.96
C ALA A 55 -7.51 -0.50 -9.70
N VAL A 56 -7.19 -1.06 -10.86
CA VAL A 56 -6.08 -0.60 -11.72
C VAL A 56 -6.30 0.83 -12.21
N LYS A 57 -7.52 1.18 -12.60
CA LYS A 57 -7.89 2.55 -13.01
C LYS A 57 -7.67 3.58 -11.90
N LYS A 58 -7.76 3.16 -10.63
CA LYS A 58 -7.56 4.00 -9.44
C LYS A 58 -6.17 3.85 -8.83
N ASP A 59 -5.22 3.24 -9.56
CA ASP A 59 -3.83 3.04 -9.12
C ASP A 59 -3.71 2.31 -7.77
N TYR A 60 -4.58 1.33 -7.53
CA TYR A 60 -4.50 0.52 -6.32
C TYR A 60 -3.18 -0.25 -6.25
N TYR A 61 -2.60 -0.26 -5.06
CA TYR A 61 -1.39 -1.00 -4.73
C TYR A 61 -1.66 -1.92 -3.54
N PHE A 62 -0.87 -2.99 -3.44
CA PHE A 62 -0.85 -3.81 -2.23
C PHE A 62 0.28 -3.33 -1.31
N GLN A 63 0.10 -3.60 -0.02
CA GLN A 63 1.11 -3.40 1.01
C GLN A 63 1.36 -4.73 1.71
N MET A 64 2.63 -5.07 1.88
CA MET A 64 3.09 -6.27 2.58
C MET A 64 4.23 -5.91 3.52
N TYR A 65 4.50 -6.78 4.49
CA TYR A 65 5.62 -6.64 5.39
C TYR A 65 6.50 -7.88 5.35
N TYR A 66 7.81 -7.68 5.37
CA TYR A 66 8.80 -8.75 5.51
C TYR A 66 9.92 -8.26 6.43
N ASP A 67 10.18 -8.97 7.52
CA ASP A 67 11.13 -8.54 8.56
C ASP A 67 10.87 -7.11 9.09
N ASP A 68 9.58 -6.79 9.26
CA ASP A 68 9.04 -5.47 9.62
C ASP A 68 9.34 -4.34 8.63
N LEU A 69 9.88 -4.67 7.46
CA LEU A 69 10.08 -3.72 6.37
C LEU A 69 8.84 -3.69 5.47
N PRO A 70 8.24 -2.52 5.23
CA PRO A 70 7.09 -2.40 4.36
C PRO A 70 7.49 -2.51 2.89
N ILE A 71 6.62 -3.13 2.10
CA ILE A 71 6.78 -3.33 0.67
C ILE A 71 5.48 -2.91 0.00
N TRP A 72 5.59 -2.13 -1.06
CA TRP A 72 4.45 -1.70 -1.86
C TRP A 72 4.64 -2.10 -3.32
N GLY A 73 3.54 -2.36 -3.99
CA GLY A 73 3.54 -2.65 -5.42
C GLY A 73 2.16 -2.44 -6.04
N PHE A 74 2.12 -1.83 -7.22
CA PHE A 74 0.87 -1.64 -7.96
C PHE A 74 0.31 -2.98 -8.43
N ILE A 75 -1.01 -3.09 -8.42
CA ILE A 75 -1.71 -4.31 -8.85
C ILE A 75 -1.69 -4.44 -10.38
N GLY A 76 -1.69 -3.31 -11.09
CA GLY A 76 -1.67 -3.28 -12.55
C GLY A 76 -1.25 -1.94 -13.10
N THR A 77 -1.42 -1.75 -14.40
CA THR A 77 -1.12 -0.51 -15.10
C THR A 77 -2.15 -0.21 -16.19
N VAL A 78 -2.24 1.05 -16.57
CA VAL A 78 -3.08 1.53 -17.66
C VAL A 78 -2.19 1.96 -18.80
N ASP A 79 -2.37 1.34 -19.96
CA ASP A 79 -1.72 1.78 -21.19
C ASP A 79 -2.56 2.89 -21.84
N LYS A 80 -1.97 4.08 -21.85
CA LYS A 80 -2.52 5.33 -22.39
C LYS A 80 -1.78 5.77 -23.65
N GLU A 81 -0.82 4.99 -24.15
CA GLU A 81 0.16 5.47 -25.13
C GLU A 81 -0.51 5.83 -26.46
N GLY A 82 -0.41 7.11 -26.85
CA GLY A 82 -0.96 7.64 -28.10
C GLY A 82 -2.48 7.80 -28.15
N LYS A 83 -3.19 7.63 -27.03
CA LYS A 83 -4.65 7.56 -26.99
C LYS A 83 -5.25 8.73 -26.21
N THR A 84 -6.03 9.54 -26.90
CA THR A 84 -6.69 10.74 -26.34
C THR A 84 -8.08 10.42 -25.78
N ASP A 85 -8.72 9.35 -26.26
CA ASP A 85 -10.03 8.89 -25.80
C ASP A 85 -9.88 7.85 -24.67
N PRO A 86 -10.52 8.06 -23.50
CA PRO A 86 -10.56 7.08 -22.42
C PRO A 86 -11.09 5.69 -22.81
N SER A 87 -11.89 5.61 -23.87
CA SER A 87 -12.46 4.36 -24.39
C SER A 87 -11.41 3.45 -25.02
N GLU A 88 -10.24 4.00 -25.40
CA GLU A 88 -9.15 3.24 -26.02
C GLU A 88 -8.14 2.71 -24.99
N TYR A 89 -8.26 3.11 -23.72
CA TYR A 89 -7.34 2.71 -22.67
C TYR A 89 -7.37 1.20 -22.47
N LYS A 90 -6.17 0.61 -22.36
CA LYS A 90 -6.03 -0.80 -22.02
C LYS A 90 -5.63 -0.95 -20.56
N TYR A 91 -6.24 -1.93 -19.91
CA TYR A 91 -6.03 -2.18 -18.50
C TYR A 91 -5.31 -3.51 -18.33
N PHE A 92 -4.15 -3.46 -17.68
CA PHE A 92 -3.28 -4.61 -17.52
C PHE A 92 -3.10 -4.94 -16.05
N LEU A 93 -3.22 -6.22 -15.70
CA LEU A 93 -2.96 -6.74 -14.36
C LEU A 93 -1.60 -7.44 -14.34
N TYR A 94 -0.77 -7.14 -13.34
CA TYR A 94 0.51 -7.83 -13.18
C TYR A 94 0.31 -9.24 -12.64
N LYS A 95 0.95 -10.22 -13.29
CA LYS A 95 0.93 -11.62 -12.83
C LYS A 95 2.24 -12.05 -12.16
N HIS A 96 3.30 -11.27 -12.31
CA HIS A 96 4.63 -11.58 -11.78
C HIS A 96 5.15 -10.49 -10.87
N ILE A 97 5.47 -10.90 -9.64
CA ILE A 97 6.13 -10.05 -8.64
C ILE A 97 7.57 -10.52 -8.46
N GLN A 98 8.53 -9.63 -8.67
CA GLN A 98 9.92 -9.88 -8.34
C GLN A 98 10.26 -9.20 -7.02
N PHE A 99 10.61 -9.98 -6.00
CA PHE A 99 11.16 -9.49 -4.75
C PHE A 99 12.67 -9.42 -4.85
N ASP A 100 13.23 -8.22 -4.71
CA ASP A 100 14.67 -8.02 -4.56
C ASP A 100 14.95 -7.67 -3.09
N VAL A 101 15.76 -8.51 -2.45
CA VAL A 101 16.07 -8.40 -1.02
C VAL A 101 17.55 -8.13 -0.85
N LEU A 102 17.88 -7.02 -0.21
CA LEU A 102 19.23 -6.68 0.19
C LEU A 102 19.51 -7.19 1.60
N TYR A 103 20.68 -7.80 1.79
CA TYR A 103 21.11 -8.30 3.10
C TYR A 103 22.53 -7.87 3.41
N ASN A 104 22.83 -7.69 4.70
CA ASN A 104 24.19 -7.53 5.21
C ASN A 104 24.39 -8.59 6.28
N LYS A 105 25.36 -9.48 6.09
CA LYS A 105 25.56 -10.65 6.97
C LYS A 105 24.24 -11.40 7.15
N ASP A 106 23.82 -11.65 8.38
CA ASP A 106 22.63 -12.41 8.76
C ASP A 106 21.34 -11.57 8.82
N ARG A 107 21.36 -10.31 8.37
CA ARG A 107 20.21 -9.40 8.52
C ARG A 107 19.68 -8.90 7.19
N VAL A 108 18.36 -8.76 7.13
CA VAL A 108 17.66 -8.11 6.01
C VAL A 108 17.78 -6.59 6.20
N ILE A 109 18.18 -5.91 5.12
CA ILE A 109 18.40 -4.47 5.13
C ILE A 109 17.31 -3.76 4.34
N GLU A 110 16.96 -4.31 3.18
CA GLU A 110 15.99 -3.70 2.29
C GLU A 110 15.24 -4.78 1.54
N ILE A 111 13.97 -4.53 1.27
CA ILE A 111 13.17 -5.33 0.36
C ILE A 111 12.37 -4.41 -0.55
N SER A 112 12.28 -4.79 -1.82
CA SER A 112 11.46 -4.12 -2.82
C SER A 112 10.71 -5.14 -3.66
N ALA A 113 9.49 -4.79 -4.07
CA ALA A 113 8.72 -5.54 -5.04
C ALA A 113 8.75 -4.78 -6.38
N ARG A 114 9.22 -5.45 -7.43
CA ARG A 114 9.15 -4.95 -8.80
C ARG A 114 8.09 -5.72 -9.57
N MET A 115 7.24 -4.99 -10.28
CA MET A 115 6.29 -5.54 -11.24
C MET A 115 6.96 -5.64 -12.60
N ASP A 116 6.79 -6.77 -13.27
CA ASP A 116 7.31 -6.95 -14.63
C ASP A 116 6.29 -6.42 -15.66
N PRO A 117 6.61 -5.34 -16.42
CA PRO A 117 5.74 -4.79 -17.46
C PRO A 117 5.46 -5.75 -18.61
N HIS A 118 6.30 -6.77 -18.81
CA HIS A 118 6.09 -7.80 -19.84
C HIS A 118 5.23 -8.96 -19.35
N SER A 119 5.06 -9.08 -18.03
CA SER A 119 4.29 -10.16 -17.41
C SER A 119 2.96 -9.62 -16.90
N VAL A 120 2.08 -9.35 -17.87
CA VAL A 120 0.74 -8.81 -17.63
C VAL A 120 -0.35 -9.67 -18.26
N VAL A 121 -1.58 -9.46 -17.81
CA VAL A 121 -2.79 -9.97 -18.44
C VAL A 121 -3.74 -8.82 -18.76
N ASP A 122 -4.36 -8.87 -19.94
CA ASP A 122 -5.30 -7.86 -20.40
C ASP A 122 -6.66 -8.05 -19.73
N LEU A 123 -7.12 -7.01 -19.03
CA LEU A 123 -8.42 -6.95 -18.36
C LEU A 123 -9.40 -6.01 -19.07
N THR A 124 -9.11 -5.52 -20.27
CA THR A 124 -9.90 -4.47 -20.93
C THR A 124 -11.33 -4.92 -21.26
N GLU A 125 -11.52 -6.20 -21.59
CA GLU A 125 -12.83 -6.78 -21.91
C GLU A 125 -13.48 -7.44 -20.69
N ASP A 126 -14.82 -7.38 -20.59
CA ASP A 126 -15.61 -8.05 -19.54
C ASP A 126 -15.81 -9.54 -19.81
N LYS A 127 -14.70 -10.28 -19.87
CA LYS A 127 -14.67 -11.72 -20.08
C LYS A 127 -13.93 -12.43 -18.95
N GLU A 128 -14.14 -13.73 -18.86
CA GLU A 128 -13.35 -14.57 -17.95
C GLU A 128 -11.91 -14.64 -18.44
N VAL A 129 -10.97 -14.59 -17.48
CA VAL A 129 -9.54 -14.54 -17.77
C VAL A 129 -8.80 -15.52 -16.87
N ASP A 130 -8.11 -16.48 -17.48
CA ASP A 130 -7.21 -17.38 -16.76
C ASP A 130 -5.89 -16.69 -16.44
N VAL A 131 -5.55 -16.61 -15.16
CA VAL A 131 -4.32 -15.99 -14.67
C VAL A 131 -3.54 -16.99 -13.82
N GLU A 132 -2.26 -17.14 -14.14
CA GLU A 132 -1.29 -17.81 -13.30
C GLU A 132 -0.39 -16.76 -12.66
N PHE A 133 -0.48 -16.61 -11.34
CA PHE A 133 0.36 -15.71 -10.57
C PHE A 133 1.64 -16.42 -10.14
N PHE A 134 2.77 -15.75 -10.30
CA PHE A 134 4.08 -16.29 -9.92
C PHE A 134 4.97 -15.20 -9.35
N TYR A 135 6.06 -15.61 -8.71
CA TYR A 135 6.99 -14.69 -8.09
C TYR A 135 8.44 -15.15 -8.24
N THR A 136 9.35 -14.17 -8.24
CA THR A 136 10.79 -14.38 -8.21
C THR A 136 11.36 -13.75 -6.95
N VAL A 137 12.38 -14.35 -6.35
CA VAL A 137 13.09 -13.80 -5.19
C VAL A 137 14.57 -13.77 -5.53
N LYS A 138 15.15 -12.58 -5.50
CA LYS A 138 16.59 -12.36 -5.68
C LYS A 138 17.19 -11.80 -4.40
N TRP A 139 18.37 -12.29 -4.04
CA TRP A 139 19.08 -11.85 -2.86
C TRP A 139 20.38 -11.18 -3.27
N LYS A 140 20.67 -10.01 -2.71
CA LYS A 140 21.91 -9.29 -3.01
C LYS A 140 22.56 -8.79 -1.72
N GLU A 141 23.86 -9.01 -1.60
CA GLU A 141 24.63 -8.50 -0.48
C GLU A 141 24.83 -6.98 -0.61
N THR A 142 24.79 -6.28 0.53
CA THR A 142 25.02 -4.83 0.64
C THR A 142 25.90 -4.51 1.83
N ASP A 143 26.65 -3.41 1.75
CA ASP A 143 27.49 -2.89 2.84
C ASP A 143 26.74 -1.94 3.79
N ILE A 144 25.44 -1.71 3.56
CA ILE A 144 24.60 -0.85 4.39
C ILE A 144 24.46 -1.45 5.80
N PRO A 145 24.82 -0.72 6.87
CA PRO A 145 24.62 -1.16 8.25
C PRO A 145 23.15 -1.30 8.61
N PHE A 146 22.82 -2.24 9.49
CA PHE A 146 21.45 -2.53 9.91
C PHE A 146 20.75 -1.33 10.56
N GLU A 147 21.50 -0.49 11.26
CA GLU A 147 21.01 0.71 11.94
C GLU A 147 20.40 1.72 10.96
N LYS A 148 20.87 1.72 9.71
CA LYS A 148 20.38 2.60 8.64
C LYS A 148 19.24 2.02 7.80
N ARG A 149 18.79 0.79 8.11
CA ARG A 149 17.80 0.07 7.28
C ARG A 149 16.48 0.82 7.10
N MET A 150 16.09 1.64 8.09
CA MET A 150 14.81 2.36 8.08
C MET A 150 14.88 3.73 7.39
N GLU A 151 16.09 4.24 7.10
CA GLU A 151 16.27 5.56 6.49
C GLU A 151 15.49 5.67 5.16
N LYS A 152 15.59 4.66 4.28
CA LYS A 152 14.86 4.61 3.00
C LYS A 152 13.34 4.71 3.17
N TYR A 153 12.79 3.98 4.13
CA TYR A 153 11.35 3.87 4.33
C TYR A 153 10.76 5.14 4.96
N SER A 154 11.51 5.78 5.86
CA SER A 154 11.11 7.06 6.48
C SER A 154 10.95 8.20 5.46
N GLN A 155 11.78 8.23 4.41
CA GLN A 155 11.67 9.20 3.32
C GLN A 155 10.52 8.87 2.36
N SER A 156 10.22 7.58 2.19
CA SER A 156 9.13 7.14 1.30
C SER A 156 7.75 7.37 1.91
N SER A 157 7.62 7.31 3.24
CA SER A 157 6.37 7.66 3.96
C SER A 157 5.98 9.14 3.86
N SER A 158 6.88 10.01 3.41
CA SER A 158 6.59 11.43 3.14
C SER A 158 6.08 11.71 1.71
N LEU A 159 5.58 10.70 0.99
CA LEU A 159 4.99 10.88 -0.34
C LEU A 159 3.82 11.91 -0.28
N PRO A 160 3.69 12.85 -1.24
CA PRO A 160 2.93 14.09 -1.05
C PRO A 160 1.43 13.94 -0.81
N HIS A 161 0.80 12.84 -1.25
CA HIS A 161 -0.65 12.68 -1.16
C HIS A 161 -1.19 12.54 0.27
N HIS A 162 -0.37 12.04 1.22
CA HIS A 162 -0.82 11.87 2.60
C HIS A 162 -0.58 13.12 3.48
N LEU A 163 0.29 14.04 3.04
CA LEU A 163 0.64 15.25 3.78
C LEU A 163 -0.44 16.34 3.68
N GLU A 164 -1.12 16.45 2.53
CA GLU A 164 -2.15 17.45 2.29
C GLU A 164 -3.40 17.26 3.19
N ILE A 165 -3.78 16.01 3.46
CA ILE A 165 -4.97 15.67 4.23
C ILE A 165 -4.78 15.98 5.73
N HIS A 166 -3.58 15.76 6.27
CA HIS A 166 -3.31 15.97 7.70
C HIS A 166 -3.32 17.45 8.08
N TRP A 167 -2.72 18.33 7.27
CA TRP A 167 -2.71 19.77 7.56
C TRP A 167 -4.10 20.42 7.47
N PHE A 168 -4.98 19.93 6.58
CA PHE A 168 -6.36 20.40 6.49
C PHE A 168 -7.16 20.12 7.77
N SER A 169 -6.96 18.94 8.38
CA SER A 169 -7.58 18.58 9.66
C SER A 169 -7.08 19.46 10.82
N ILE A 170 -5.77 19.75 10.85
CA ILE A 170 -5.16 20.62 11.86
C ILE A 170 -5.72 22.04 11.79
N ILE A 171 -5.82 22.63 10.59
CA ILE A 171 -6.43 23.96 10.43
C ILE A 171 -7.88 23.96 10.93
N ASN A 172 -8.68 22.98 10.50
CA ASN A 172 -10.10 22.92 10.84
C ASN A 172 -10.34 22.80 12.35
N SER A 173 -9.49 22.02 13.04
CA SER A 173 -9.51 21.91 14.50
C SER A 173 -9.14 23.24 15.18
N CYS A 174 -8.06 23.88 14.74
CA CYS A 174 -7.62 25.18 15.28
C CYS A 174 -8.69 26.27 15.13
N VAL A 175 -9.33 26.37 13.96
CA VAL A 175 -10.41 27.34 13.71
C VAL A 175 -11.59 27.11 14.64
N THR A 176 -11.98 25.85 14.84
CA THR A 176 -13.10 25.49 15.73
C THR A 176 -12.82 25.87 17.18
N VAL A 177 -11.60 25.62 17.68
CA VAL A 177 -11.20 25.98 19.04
C VAL A 177 -11.22 27.49 19.27
N LEU A 178 -10.72 28.28 18.30
CA LEU A 178 -10.74 29.74 18.40
C LEU A 178 -12.17 30.30 18.42
N LEU A 179 -13.07 29.79 17.58
CA LEU A 179 -14.46 30.20 17.56
C LEU A 179 -15.16 29.86 18.88
N LEU A 180 -15.03 28.63 19.37
CA LEU A 180 -15.65 28.20 20.64
C LEU A 180 -15.13 29.02 21.83
N THR A 181 -13.82 29.30 21.87
CA THR A 181 -13.22 30.14 22.92
C THR A 181 -13.74 31.57 22.85
N GLY A 182 -13.87 32.15 21.65
CA GLY A 182 -14.44 33.48 21.44
C GLY A 182 -15.91 33.55 21.88
N PHE A 183 -16.72 32.57 21.52
CA PHE A 183 -18.12 32.47 21.97
C PHE A 183 -18.20 32.37 23.50
N LEU A 184 -17.41 31.50 24.13
CA LEU A 184 -17.37 31.37 25.58
C LEU A 184 -16.97 32.69 26.27
N ALA A 185 -15.94 33.36 25.76
CA ALA A 185 -15.49 34.64 26.28
C ALA A 185 -16.59 35.72 26.19
N THR A 186 -17.33 35.78 25.07
CA THR A 186 -18.43 36.74 24.92
C THR A 186 -19.59 36.46 25.89
N ILE A 187 -19.92 35.19 26.14
CA ILE A 187 -20.95 34.80 27.11
C ILE A 187 -20.51 35.19 28.52
N LEU A 188 -19.28 34.86 28.90
CA LEU A 188 -18.73 35.21 30.22
C LEU A 188 -18.70 36.72 30.42
N MET A 189 -18.25 37.50 29.42
CA MET A 189 -18.25 38.96 29.49
C MET A 189 -19.67 39.53 29.60
N ARG A 190 -20.65 38.92 28.92
CA ARG A 190 -22.06 39.33 28.99
C ARG A 190 -22.66 39.05 30.36
N VAL A 191 -22.41 37.88 30.94
CA VAL A 191 -22.85 37.52 32.29
C VAL A 191 -22.21 38.44 33.32
N LEU A 192 -20.89 38.63 33.27
CA LEU A 192 -20.16 39.50 34.19
C LEU A 192 -20.67 40.95 34.11
N LYS A 193 -20.91 41.49 32.91
CA LYS A 193 -21.50 42.83 32.76
C LYS A 193 -22.93 42.93 33.32
N ASN A 194 -23.70 41.84 33.29
CA ASN A 194 -25.06 41.80 33.83
C ASN A 194 -25.10 41.59 35.35
N ASP A 195 -24.02 41.09 35.95
CA ASP A 195 -23.93 40.85 37.40
C ASP A 195 -23.31 42.04 38.15
N PHE A 196 -22.47 42.83 37.47
CA PHE A 196 -21.82 44.02 38.03
C PHE A 196 -22.51 45.37 37.71
N MET A 197 -23.52 45.39 36.83
CA MET A 197 -24.37 46.57 36.60
C MET A 197 -25.74 46.43 37.25
#